data_AF-A0A853I9P2-F1
#
_entry.id   AF-A0A853I9P2-F1
#
_cell.length_a   1.000
_cell.length_b   1.000
_cell.length_c   1.000
_cell.angle_alpha   90.00
_cell.angle_beta   90.00
_cell.angle_gamma   90.00
#
_symmetry.space_group_name_H-M   'P 1'
#
loop_
_entity.id
_entity.type
_entity.pdbx_description
1 polymer ?
#
loop_
_entity_poly.entity_id
_entity_poly.type
_entity_poly.pdbx_seq_one_letter_code
_entity_poly.pdbx_strand_id
1 'polypeptide(L)'
;MTTSAASAKHWLETQGINEPRERIEQIAQSMLNKLAKMDDEDPQQQGLIEALAVVEDYLASLPVTPQPNVSWDTDPLGDPPADTIPQLTQAEKQQQFKQLLKQQK
;
A
#
# COMPACT_ATOMS: atom_id res chain seq x y z
N MET A 1 28.06 21.01 -2.60
CA MET A 1 26.71 21.16 -1.99
C MET A 1 26.52 19.98 -1.07
N THR A 2 26.41 20.20 0.24
CA THR A 2 26.22 19.13 1.23
C THR A 2 24.73 18.83 1.36
N THR A 3 24.36 17.56 1.22
CA THR A 3 23.01 17.10 1.54
C THR A 3 22.88 17.11 3.06
N SER A 4 22.16 18.10 3.59
CA SER A 4 21.95 18.31 5.02
C SER A 4 20.49 18.66 5.29
N ALA A 5 20.06 18.54 6.55
CA ALA A 5 18.72 18.95 6.98
C ALA A 5 18.37 20.38 6.56
N ALA A 6 19.31 21.32 6.65
CA ALA A 6 19.09 22.71 6.28
C ALA A 6 18.80 22.88 4.78
N SER A 7 19.56 22.17 3.93
CA SER A 7 19.35 22.17 2.47
C SER A 7 18.01 21.53 2.09
N ALA A 8 17.64 20.41 2.75
CA ALA A 8 16.38 19.72 2.52
C ALA A 8 15.18 20.58 2.92
N LYS A 9 15.23 21.20 4.10
CA LYS A 9 14.20 22.13 4.57
C LYS A 9 14.03 23.31 3.63
N HIS A 10 15.13 23.94 3.22
CA HIS A 10 15.08 25.07 2.30
C HIS A 10 14.51 24.69 0.93
N TRP A 11 14.83 23.49 0.43
CA TRP A 11 14.26 22.97 -0.81
C TRP A 11 12.75 22.71 -0.68
N LEU A 12 12.28 22.15 0.43
CA LEU A 12 10.85 21.92 0.67
C LEU A 12 10.06 23.23 0.80
N GLU A 13 10.63 24.24 1.45
CA GLU A 13 10.00 25.56 1.60
C GLU A 13 9.92 26.32 0.26
N THR A 14 10.89 26.13 -0.63
CA THR A 14 10.96 26.88 -1.90
C THR A 14 10.34 26.15 -3.09
N GLN A 15 10.52 24.83 -3.15
CA GLN A 15 10.07 23.97 -4.25
C GLN A 15 8.97 23.01 -3.80
N GLY A 16 9.08 22.44 -2.59
CA GLY A 16 8.16 21.42 -2.09
C GLY A 16 6.69 21.82 -2.06
N ILE A 17 6.37 23.11 -1.88
CA ILE A 17 4.99 23.63 -1.93
C ILE A 17 4.35 23.46 -3.33
N ASN A 18 5.15 23.51 -4.40
CA ASN A 18 4.69 23.40 -5.77
C ASN A 18 4.84 22.00 -6.36
N GLU A 19 5.48 21.09 -5.64
CA GLU A 19 5.76 19.73 -6.10
C GLU A 19 4.65 18.76 -5.64
N PRO A 20 4.22 17.81 -6.49
CA PRO A 20 3.26 16.80 -6.08
C PRO A 20 3.87 15.88 -5.03
N ARG A 21 3.04 15.39 -4.11
CA ARG A 21 3.45 14.46 -3.04
C ARG A 21 4.31 13.29 -3.56
N GLU A 22 3.90 12.68 -4.68
CA GLU A 22 4.61 11.57 -5.32
C GLU A 22 6.05 11.93 -5.68
N ARG A 23 6.31 13.18 -6.08
CA ARG A 23 7.65 13.64 -6.41
C ARG A 23 8.52 13.79 -5.17
N ILE A 24 7.94 14.26 -4.07
CA ILE A 24 8.62 14.36 -2.78
C ILE A 24 8.92 12.95 -2.23
N GLU A 25 8.01 11.99 -2.41
CA GLU A 25 8.23 10.57 -2.08
C GLU A 25 9.35 9.95 -2.93
N GLN A 26 9.41 10.24 -4.23
CA GLN A 26 10.54 9.80 -5.08
C GLN A 26 11.89 10.34 -4.59
N ILE A 27 11.91 11.56 -4.07
CA ILE A 27 13.11 12.18 -3.51
C ILE A 27 13.52 11.46 -2.22
N ALA A 28 12.59 11.18 -1.32
CA ALA A 28 12.83 10.38 -0.11
C ALA A 28 13.38 8.98 -0.46
N GLN A 29 12.76 8.29 -1.42
CA GLN A 29 13.25 6.99 -1.91
C GLN A 29 14.65 7.06 -2.52
N SER A 30 14.97 8.14 -3.22
CA SER A 30 16.31 8.35 -3.79
C SER A 30 17.36 8.53 -2.69
N MET A 31 17.02 9.23 -1.60
CA MET A 31 17.89 9.37 -0.43
C MET A 31 18.07 8.02 0.28
N LEU A 32 17.01 7.25 0.48
CA LEU A 32 17.08 5.90 1.06
C LEU A 32 17.93 4.94 0.23
N ASN A 33 17.75 4.93 -1.09
CA ASN A 33 18.56 4.11 -2.00
C ASN A 33 20.04 4.50 -1.98
N LYS A 34 20.33 5.79 -1.74
CA LYS A 34 21.69 6.27 -1.60
C LYS A 34 22.28 5.88 -0.25
N LEU A 35 21.51 5.97 0.84
CA LEU A 35 21.90 5.47 2.16
C LEU A 35 22.20 3.96 2.14
N ALA A 36 21.34 3.16 1.50
CA ALA A 36 21.51 1.72 1.42
C ALA A 36 22.76 1.26 0.62
N LYS A 37 23.36 2.16 -0.16
CA LYS A 37 24.55 1.91 -0.97
C LYS A 37 25.80 2.61 -0.42
N MET A 38 25.66 3.40 0.63
CA MET A 38 26.77 4.09 1.29
C MET A 38 27.31 3.22 2.41
N ASP A 39 28.62 3.24 2.59
CA ASP A 39 29.29 2.63 3.75
C ASP A 39 28.92 3.39 5.03
N ASP A 40 28.81 2.66 6.14
CA ASP A 40 28.41 3.20 7.45
C ASP A 40 29.43 4.20 8.05
N GLU A 41 30.60 4.34 7.44
CA GLU A 41 31.66 5.27 7.85
C GLU A 41 31.65 6.58 7.04
N ASP A 42 30.73 6.75 6.09
CA ASP A 42 30.69 7.94 5.25
C ASP A 42 30.12 9.16 6.03
N PRO A 43 30.87 10.26 6.17
CA PRO A 43 30.45 11.44 6.91
C PRO A 43 29.24 12.16 6.29
N GLN A 44 28.88 11.87 5.04
CA GLN A 44 27.66 12.37 4.39
C GLN A 44 26.42 11.53 4.74
N GLN A 45 26.58 10.32 5.29
CA GLN A 45 25.45 9.47 5.71
C GLN A 45 24.61 10.18 6.77
N GLN A 46 25.25 10.78 7.77
CA GLN A 46 24.57 11.54 8.82
C GLN A 46 23.71 12.67 8.24
N GLY A 47 24.29 13.50 7.36
CA GLY A 47 23.56 14.60 6.74
C GLY A 47 22.40 14.15 5.84
N LEU A 48 22.53 12.98 5.22
CA LEU A 48 21.50 12.36 4.38
C LEU A 48 20.35 11.77 5.22
N ILE A 49 20.65 11.16 6.38
CA ILE A 49 19.65 10.69 7.35
C ILE A 49 18.84 11.89 7.88
N GLU A 50 19.51 12.97 8.29
CA GLU A 50 18.83 14.15 8.80
C GLU A 50 17.98 14.84 7.71
N ALA A 51 18.48 14.89 6.48
CA ALA A 51 17.72 15.38 5.33
C ALA A 51 16.47 14.53 5.06
N LEU A 52 16.59 13.21 5.13
CA LEU A 52 15.47 12.29 4.95
C LEU A 52 14.40 12.50 6.02
N ALA A 53 14.80 12.63 7.29
CA ALA A 53 13.86 12.86 8.39
C ALA A 53 13.02 14.13 8.20
N VAL A 54 13.62 15.21 7.68
CA VAL A 54 12.90 16.46 7.37
C VAL A 54 11.89 16.27 6.23
N VAL A 55 12.24 15.49 5.20
CA VAL A 55 11.34 15.20 4.08
C VAL A 55 10.17 14.32 4.53
N GLU A 56 10.43 13.32 5.37
CA GLU A 56 9.40 12.44 5.92
C GLU A 56 8.43 13.18 6.85
N ASP A 57 8.95 14.05 7.73
CA ASP A 57 8.13 14.92 8.58
C ASP A 57 7.22 15.83 7.74
N TYR A 58 7.76 16.42 6.66
CA TYR A 58 6.98 17.21 5.73
C TYR A 58 5.88 16.39 5.06
N LEU A 59 6.20 15.21 4.53
CA LEU A 59 5.22 14.29 3.93
C LEU A 59 4.12 13.86 4.91
N ALA A 60 4.46 13.67 6.19
CA ALA A 60 3.51 13.35 7.24
C ALA A 60 2.62 14.56 7.61
N SER A 61 3.13 15.78 7.48
CA SER A 61 2.39 17.01 7.70
C SER A 61 1.44 17.37 6.54
N LEU A 62 1.71 16.85 5.33
CA LEU A 62 0.84 17.07 4.18
C LEU A 62 -0.52 16.40 4.42
N PRO A 63 -1.63 17.10 4.14
CA PRO A 63 -2.95 16.52 4.25
C PRO A 63 -2.99 15.28 3.35
N VAL A 64 -3.28 14.12 3.94
CA VAL A 64 -3.55 12.90 3.19
C VAL A 64 -4.76 13.21 2.33
N THR A 65 -4.58 13.40 1.03
CA THR A 65 -5.71 13.51 0.11
C THR A 65 -6.59 12.29 0.37
N PRO A 66 -7.85 12.47 0.80
CA PRO A 66 -8.72 11.34 1.05
C PRO A 66 -8.73 10.54 -0.24
N GLN A 67 -8.34 9.25 -0.15
CA GLN A 67 -8.49 8.33 -1.26
C GLN A 67 -9.90 8.48 -1.81
N PRO A 68 -10.10 8.47 -3.14
CA PRO A 68 -11.43 8.61 -3.71
C PRO A 68 -12.32 7.61 -2.98
N ASN A 69 -13.35 8.15 -2.35
CA ASN A 69 -14.37 7.40 -1.62
C ASN A 69 -14.89 6.34 -2.58
N VAL A 70 -14.29 5.14 -2.56
CA VAL A 70 -14.80 3.97 -3.25
C VAL A 70 -16.08 3.70 -2.51
N SER A 71 -17.17 4.19 -3.06
CA SER A 71 -18.52 3.90 -2.58
C SER A 71 -18.65 2.41 -2.78
N TRP A 72 -18.36 1.64 -1.72
CA TRP A 72 -18.64 0.22 -1.71
C TRP A 72 -20.14 0.12 -1.96
N ASP A 73 -20.48 -0.51 -3.08
CA ASP A 73 -21.85 -0.80 -3.43
C ASP A 73 -22.39 -1.68 -2.30
N THR A 74 -23.17 -1.07 -1.41
CA THR A 74 -23.83 -1.71 -0.28
C THR A 74 -25.24 -2.13 -0.67
N ASP A 75 -25.51 -2.19 -1.97
CA ASP A 75 -26.77 -2.71 -2.47
C ASP A 75 -26.87 -4.16 -1.96
N PRO A 76 -27.98 -4.52 -1.30
CA PRO A 76 -28.14 -5.85 -0.77
C PRO A 76 -28.00 -6.83 -1.94
N LEU A 77 -27.11 -7.83 -1.80
CA LEU A 77 -27.13 -8.98 -2.71
C LEU A 77 -28.57 -9.51 -2.68
N GLY A 78 -29.31 -9.27 -3.75
CA GLY A 78 -30.70 -9.67 -3.85
C GLY A 78 -30.87 -11.15 -3.51
N ASP A 79 -32.03 -11.52 -2.97
CA ASP A 79 -32.32 -12.90 -2.62
C ASP A 79 -31.97 -13.83 -3.80
N PRO A 80 -31.13 -14.85 -3.58
CA PRO A 80 -30.85 -15.80 -4.63
C PRO A 80 -32.18 -16.45 -5.04
N PRO A 81 -32.49 -16.57 -6.35
CA PRO A 81 -33.70 -17.21 -6.80
C PRO A 81 -33.74 -18.63 -6.21
N ALA A 82 -34.77 -18.91 -5.41
CA ALA A 82 -34.90 -20.17 -4.66
C ALA A 82 -35.03 -21.42 -5.55
N ASP A 83 -35.06 -21.25 -6.87
CA ASP A 83 -35.46 -22.26 -7.84
C ASP A 83 -34.30 -23.02 -8.53
N THR A 84 -33.03 -22.71 -8.28
CA THR A 84 -31.93 -23.30 -9.07
C THR A 84 -31.16 -24.43 -8.39
N ILE A 85 -31.52 -24.85 -7.18
CA ILE A 85 -30.87 -26.02 -6.55
C ILE A 85 -31.72 -27.26 -6.82
N PRO A 86 -31.31 -28.20 -7.69
CA PRO A 86 -31.99 -29.48 -7.82
C PRO A 86 -31.91 -30.19 -6.47
N GLN A 87 -33.04 -30.25 -5.76
CA GLN A 87 -33.13 -31.01 -4.52
C GLN A 87 -33.06 -32.49 -4.87
N LEU A 88 -31.84 -33.04 -4.87
CA LEU A 88 -31.60 -34.47 -4.93
C LEU A 88 -32.39 -35.13 -3.79
N THR A 89 -33.22 -36.12 -4.15
CA THR A 89 -34.00 -36.87 -3.18
C THR A 89 -33.07 -37.60 -2.21
N GLN A 90 -33.58 -37.98 -1.03
CA GLN A 90 -32.77 -38.64 0.00
C GLN A 90 -32.07 -39.91 -0.52
N ALA A 91 -32.69 -40.62 -1.47
CA ALA A 91 -32.11 -41.77 -2.13
C ALA A 91 -30.90 -41.42 -3.01
N GLU A 92 -30.99 -40.35 -3.80
CA GLU A 92 -29.92 -39.89 -4.69
C GLU A 92 -28.72 -39.35 -3.90
N LYS A 93 -28.97 -38.67 -2.76
CA LYS A 93 -27.91 -38.23 -1.84
C LYS A 93 -27.08 -39.39 -1.31
N GLN A 94 -27.72 -40.50 -0.93
CA GLN A 94 -26.99 -41.68 -0.43
C GLN A 94 -26.15 -42.35 -1.51
N GLN A 95 -26.63 -42.38 -2.75
CA GLN A 95 -25.87 -42.94 -3.87
C GLN A 95 -24.65 -42.09 -4.22
N GLN A 96 -24.79 -40.76 -4.31
CA GLN A 96 -23.64 -39.88 -4.52
C GLN A 96 -22.63 -39.95 -3.37
N PHE A 97 -23.11 -40.01 -2.13
CA PHE A 97 -22.21 -40.15 -0.97
C PHE A 97 -21.40 -41.45 -1.03
N LYS A 98 -22.02 -42.58 -1.41
CA LYS A 98 -21.30 -43.85 -1.62
C LYS A 98 -20.30 -43.78 -2.79
N GLN A 99 -20.60 -43.01 -3.83
CA GLN A 99 -19.67 -42.81 -4.95
C GLN A 99 -18.46 -41.96 -4.52
N LEU A 100 -18.67 -40.90 -3.73
CA LEU A 100 -17.60 -40.07 -3.19
C LEU A 100 -16.67 -40.85 -2.24
N LEU A 101 -17.24 -41.68 -1.36
CA LEU A 101 -16.44 -42.54 -0.47
C LEU A 101 -15.56 -43.55 -1.23
N LYS A 102 -16.00 -44.01 -2.41
CA LYS A 102 -15.21 -44.91 -3.26
C LYS A 102 -14.08 -44.19 -3.99
N GLN A 103 -14.19 -42.89 -4.25
CA GLN A 103 -13.15 -42.10 -4.91
C GLN A 103 -12.05 -41.61 -3.94
N GLN A 104 -12.26 -41.70 -2.63
CA GLN A 104 -11.27 -41.35 -1.61
C GLN A 104 -10.32 -42.51 -1.23
N LYS A 105 -10.25 -43.58 -2.04
CA LYS A 105 -9.36 -44.71 -1.83
C LYS A 105 -8.33 -44.83 -2.95
#